data_AF-A0A510Y6H8-F1
#
_entry.id   AF-A0A510Y6H8-F1
#
_cell.length_a   1.000
_cell.length_b   1.000
_cell.length_c   1.000
_cell.angle_alpha   90.00
_cell.angle_beta   90.00
_cell.angle_gamma   90.00
#
_symmetry.space_group_name_H-M   'P 1'
#
loop_
_entity.id
_entity.type
_entity.pdbx_description
1 polymer ?
#
loop_
_entity_poly.entity_id
_entity_poly.type
_entity_poly.pdbx_seq_one_letter_code
_entity_poly.pdbx_strand_id
1 'polypeptide(L)'
;MALSKEYNEKLADEKEGLTYRDPIGELIREHEKKGGFDNLQGRGEPLSKEYLQNDTFDTLLKRNGFVPSWVRLQREIREELEKVLNQQLYKKASEHRIKKEISKINKKIRRYNQLCPTPGLQRCLIEIDSIQGQYENWR
;
A
#
# COMPACT_ATOMS: atom_id res chain seq x y z
N MET A 1 -30.90 31.06 -39.13
CA MET A 1 -31.13 29.90 -38.25
C MET A 1 -30.37 28.63 -38.67
N ALA A 2 -29.91 28.46 -39.92
CA ALA A 2 -29.14 27.27 -40.33
C ALA A 2 -27.69 27.22 -39.79
N LEU A 3 -27.04 28.38 -39.65
CA LEU A 3 -25.64 28.50 -39.22
C LEU A 3 -25.36 27.99 -37.79
N SER A 4 -26.35 27.99 -36.88
CA SER A 4 -26.17 27.47 -35.52
C SER A 4 -26.28 25.95 -35.45
N LYS A 5 -26.99 25.33 -36.39
CA LYS A 5 -27.17 23.87 -36.41
C LYS A 5 -25.90 23.18 -36.92
N GLU A 6 -25.34 23.67 -38.03
CA GLU A 6 -24.05 23.18 -38.55
C GLU A 6 -22.89 23.42 -37.59
N TYR A 7 -22.89 24.56 -36.88
CA TYR A 7 -21.88 24.85 -35.85
C TYR A 7 -21.97 23.88 -34.67
N ASN A 8 -23.20 23.58 -34.22
CA ASN A 8 -23.42 22.63 -33.12
C ASN A 8 -23.14 21.17 -33.55
N GLU A 9 -23.42 20.80 -34.80
CA GLU A 9 -23.07 19.49 -35.36
C GLU A 9 -21.55 19.32 -35.48
N LYS A 10 -20.81 20.33 -35.96
CA LYS A 10 -19.33 20.31 -35.97
C LYS A 10 -18.72 20.21 -34.57
N LEU A 11 -19.30 20.90 -33.58
CA LEU A 11 -18.86 20.83 -32.19
C LEU A 11 -19.15 19.46 -31.55
N ALA A 12 -20.18 18.77 -32.00
CA ALA A 12 -20.47 17.39 -31.57
C ALA A 12 -19.45 16.41 -32.16
N ASP A 13 -19.15 16.52 -33.46
CA ASP A 13 -18.12 15.72 -34.15
C ASP A 13 -16.71 15.94 -33.57
N GLU A 14 -16.31 17.19 -33.29
CA GLU A 14 -15.01 17.51 -32.68
C GLU A 14 -14.88 16.94 -31.25
N LYS A 15 -15.98 16.89 -30.50
CA LYS A 15 -16.00 16.28 -29.16
C LYS A 15 -16.00 14.75 -29.20
N GLU A 16 -16.52 14.15 -30.27
CA GLU A 16 -16.44 12.70 -30.51
C GLU A 16 -14.98 12.25 -30.75
N GLY A 17 -14.19 13.06 -31.46
CA GLY A 17 -12.76 12.81 -31.69
C GLY A 17 -11.85 12.98 -30.46
N LEU A 18 -12.34 13.65 -29.41
CA LEU A 18 -11.62 13.87 -28.15
C LEU A 18 -12.01 12.86 -27.05
N THR A 19 -12.69 11.78 -27.42
CA THR A 19 -13.10 10.73 -26.49
C THR A 19 -11.88 9.89 -26.10
N TYR A 20 -11.52 9.91 -24.82
CA TYR A 20 -10.55 8.95 -24.27
C TYR A 20 -11.08 7.54 -24.49
N ARG A 21 -10.49 6.83 -25.46
CA ARG A 21 -10.82 5.43 -25.71
C ARG A 21 -10.17 4.61 -24.60
N ASP A 22 -10.99 3.98 -23.77
CA ASP A 22 -10.56 3.08 -22.69
C ASP A 22 -10.71 1.63 -23.16
N PRO A 23 -9.67 1.00 -23.71
CA PRO A 23 -9.78 -0.33 -24.31
C PRO A 23 -10.09 -1.39 -23.26
N ILE A 24 -9.63 -1.20 -22.02
CA ILE A 24 -9.91 -2.10 -20.91
C ILE A 24 -11.39 -1.98 -20.51
N GLY A 25 -11.88 -0.75 -20.38
CA GLY A 25 -13.29 -0.50 -20.11
C GLY A 25 -14.21 -1.04 -21.20
N GLU A 26 -13.83 -0.94 -22.48
CA GLU A 26 -14.58 -1.53 -23.59
C GLU A 26 -14.64 -3.05 -23.49
N LEU A 27 -13.51 -3.71 -23.22
CA LEU A 27 -13.43 -5.15 -22.97
C LEU A 27 -14.33 -5.60 -21.81
N ILE A 28 -14.31 -4.88 -20.69
CA ILE A 28 -15.16 -5.19 -19.53
C ILE A 28 -16.64 -5.06 -19.89
N ARG A 29 -17.04 -3.98 -20.58
CA ARG A 29 -18.43 -3.75 -21.01
C ARG A 29 -18.91 -4.80 -22.02
N GLU A 30 -18.06 -5.21 -22.95
CA GLU A 30 -18.39 -6.29 -23.88
C GLU A 30 -18.56 -7.63 -23.17
N HIS A 31 -17.70 -7.93 -22.19
CA HIS A 31 -17.79 -9.14 -21.39
C HIS A 31 -19.07 -9.16 -20.54
N GLU A 32 -19.43 -8.02 -19.96
CA GLU A 32 -20.69 -7.84 -19.22
C GLU A 32 -21.92 -8.05 -20.12
N LYS A 33 -21.95 -7.44 -21.31
CA LYS A 33 -23.05 -7.61 -22.29
C LYS A 33 -23.24 -9.06 -22.73
N LYS A 34 -22.17 -9.86 -22.75
CA LYS A 34 -22.19 -11.29 -23.08
C LYS A 34 -22.61 -12.16 -21.89
N GLY A 35 -22.96 -11.56 -20.74
CA GLY A 35 -23.34 -12.28 -19.53
C GLY A 35 -22.16 -12.88 -18.77
N GLY A 36 -20.94 -12.39 -19.01
CA GLY A 36 -19.71 -12.92 -18.38
C GLY A 36 -19.71 -12.85 -16.84
N PHE A 37 -20.55 -11.98 -16.25
CA PHE A 37 -20.72 -11.84 -14.80
C PHE A 37 -22.01 -12.48 -14.26
N ASP A 38 -22.82 -13.15 -15.10
CA ASP A 38 -24.11 -13.68 -14.67
C ASP A 38 -23.97 -14.90 -13.74
N ASN A 39 -22.97 -15.75 -13.99
CA ASN A 39 -22.70 -16.97 -13.22
C ASN A 39 -21.37 -16.90 -12.46
N LEU A 40 -21.15 -15.82 -11.71
CA LEU A 40 -19.99 -15.73 -10.82
C LEU A 40 -20.11 -16.72 -9.66
N GLN A 41 -19.01 -17.40 -9.36
CA GLN A 41 -18.92 -18.28 -8.21
C GLN A 41 -19.19 -17.50 -6.92
N GLY A 42 -20.10 -18.00 -6.08
CA GLY A 42 -20.49 -17.36 -4.82
C GLY A 42 -21.45 -16.17 -4.97
N ARG A 43 -22.02 -15.91 -6.16
CA ARG A 43 -23.04 -14.88 -6.35
C ARG A 43 -24.28 -15.18 -5.51
N GLY A 44 -24.61 -14.27 -4.59
CA GLY A 44 -25.78 -14.40 -3.70
C GLY A 44 -25.55 -15.30 -2.48
N GLU A 45 -24.36 -15.90 -2.35
CA GLU A 45 -23.98 -16.67 -1.16
C GLU A 45 -23.41 -15.73 -0.08
N PRO A 46 -23.61 -16.05 1.22
CA PRO A 46 -22.96 -15.31 2.28
C PRO A 46 -21.43 -15.45 2.21
N LEU A 47 -20.72 -14.38 2.50
CA LEU A 47 -19.26 -14.40 2.59
C LEU A 47 -18.81 -15.44 3.63
N SER A 48 -17.70 -16.13 3.32
CA SER A 48 -17.16 -17.13 4.24
C SER A 48 -16.75 -16.49 5.57
N LYS A 49 -16.84 -17.26 6.66
CA LYS A 49 -16.43 -16.80 8.00
C LYS A 49 -14.98 -16.33 8.06
N GLU A 50 -14.10 -16.85 7.19
CA GLU A 50 -12.70 -16.45 7.10
C GLU A 50 -12.54 -14.97 6.68
N TYR A 51 -13.30 -14.53 5.67
CA TYR A 51 -13.30 -13.14 5.21
C TYR A 51 -13.96 -12.17 6.20
N LEU A 52 -14.79 -12.69 7.12
CA LEU A 52 -15.45 -11.88 8.14
C LEU A 52 -14.59 -11.74 9.41
N GLN A 53 -13.69 -12.69 9.69
CA GLN A 53 -12.87 -12.72 10.90
C GLN A 53 -11.53 -12.01 10.73
N ASN A 54 -10.94 -12.09 9.55
CA ASN A 54 -9.63 -11.53 9.27
C ASN A 54 -9.73 -10.24 8.43
N ASP A 55 -8.69 -9.42 8.46
CA ASP A 55 -8.56 -8.35 7.48
C ASP A 55 -8.51 -8.96 6.07
N THR A 56 -9.51 -8.62 5.27
CA THR A 56 -9.66 -9.08 3.88
C THR A 56 -8.41 -8.75 3.05
N PHE A 57 -7.78 -7.60 3.30
CA PHE A 57 -6.61 -7.16 2.55
C PHE A 57 -5.41 -8.06 2.83
N ASP A 58 -5.10 -8.31 4.10
CA ASP A 58 -4.00 -9.19 4.49
C ASP A 58 -4.19 -10.63 4.01
N THR A 59 -5.43 -11.12 4.05
CA THR A 59 -5.79 -12.47 3.59
C THR A 59 -5.55 -12.62 2.08
N LEU A 60 -5.97 -11.62 1.29
CA LEU A 60 -5.75 -11.59 -0.15
C LEU A 60 -4.26 -11.55 -0.50
N LEU A 61 -3.47 -10.71 0.17
CA LEU A 61 -2.03 -10.61 -0.09
C LEU A 61 -1.30 -11.92 0.21
N LYS A 62 -1.59 -12.54 1.35
CA LYS A 62 -1.00 -13.84 1.75
C LYS A 62 -1.36 -14.94 0.76
N ARG A 63 -2.63 -15.02 0.33
CA ARG A 63 -3.10 -16.03 -0.63
C ARG A 63 -2.40 -15.93 -1.99
N ASN A 64 -2.05 -14.71 -2.41
CA ASN A 64 -1.32 -14.44 -3.64
C ASN A 64 0.21 -14.51 -3.47
N GLY A 65 0.72 -14.89 -2.29
CA GLY A 65 2.16 -14.94 -2.02
C GLY A 65 2.84 -13.58 -2.06
N PHE A 66 2.07 -12.50 -1.92
CA PHE A 66 2.58 -11.13 -2.03
C PHE A 66 2.82 -10.52 -0.66
N VAL A 67 3.97 -9.87 -0.50
CA VAL A 67 4.33 -9.14 0.72
C VAL A 67 4.58 -7.68 0.37
N PRO A 68 3.78 -6.73 0.91
CA PRO A 68 4.00 -5.32 0.68
C PRO A 68 5.40 -4.86 1.08
N SER A 69 5.92 -3.87 0.36
CA SER A 69 7.25 -3.31 0.60
C SER A 69 7.44 -2.76 2.01
N TRP A 70 6.40 -2.11 2.57
CA TRP A 70 6.44 -1.57 3.93
C TRP A 70 6.52 -2.66 5.01
N VAL A 71 5.88 -3.81 4.82
CA VAL A 71 5.98 -4.97 5.74
C VAL A 71 7.40 -5.53 5.75
N ARG A 72 8.06 -5.58 4.59
CA ARG A 72 9.48 -5.99 4.50
C ARG A 72 10.38 -5.02 5.25
N LEU A 73 10.18 -3.71 5.04
CA LEU A 73 10.91 -2.66 5.75
C LEU A 73 10.69 -2.70 7.26
N GLN A 74 9.46 -2.97 7.71
CA GLN A 74 9.15 -3.13 9.14
C GLN A 74 9.99 -4.22 9.78
N ARG A 75 10.11 -5.38 9.12
CA ARG A 75 10.95 -6.48 9.60
C ARG A 75 12.43 -6.09 9.65
N GLU A 76 12.94 -5.44 8.60
CA GLU A 76 14.33 -4.98 8.57
C GLU A 76 14.63 -3.98 9.71
N ILE A 77 13.73 -3.02 9.94
CA ILE A 77 13.87 -2.03 11.01
C ILE A 77 13.91 -2.73 12.38
N ARG A 78 13.04 -3.71 12.60
CA ARG A 78 13.01 -4.47 13.86
C ARG A 78 14.31 -5.24 14.10
N GLU A 79 14.82 -5.94 13.08
CA GLU A 79 16.08 -6.69 13.18
C GLU A 79 17.30 -5.78 13.40
N GLU A 80 17.33 -4.61 12.77
CA GLU A 80 18.38 -3.61 13.00
C GLU A 80 18.30 -3.00 14.40
N LEU A 81 17.09 -2.72 14.89
CA LEU A 81 16.87 -2.23 16.25
C LEU A 81 17.33 -3.23 17.30
N GLU A 82 17.00 -4.50 17.12
CA GLU A 82 17.45 -5.57 18.03
C GLU A 82 18.98 -5.62 18.11
N LYS A 83 19.67 -5.51 16.96
CA LYS A 83 21.14 -5.47 16.91
C LYS A 83 21.71 -4.27 17.65
N VAL A 84 21.13 -3.08 17.46
CA VAL A 84 21.57 -1.85 18.12
C VAL A 84 21.32 -1.92 19.63
N LEU A 85 20.15 -2.41 20.04
CA LEU A 85 19.79 -2.61 21.45
C LEU A 85 20.79 -3.55 22.14
N ASN A 86 21.10 -4.69 21.51
CA ASN A 86 22.10 -5.63 22.02
C ASN A 86 23.50 -5.00 22.11
N GLN A 87 23.92 -4.22 21.11
CA GLN A 87 25.21 -3.52 21.15
C GLN A 87 25.29 -2.54 22.32
N GLN A 88 24.19 -1.84 22.63
CA GLN A 88 24.09 -0.92 23.75
C GLN A 88 24.12 -1.66 25.10
N LEU A 89 23.32 -2.72 25.26
CA LEU A 89 23.24 -3.51 26.50
C LEU A 89 24.59 -4.14 26.89
N TYR A 90 25.31 -4.68 25.91
CA TYR A 90 26.62 -5.30 26.15
C TYR A 90 27.80 -4.32 26.05
N LYS A 91 27.55 -3.00 25.93
CA LYS A 91 28.58 -1.95 25.76
C LYS A 91 29.62 -2.28 24.67
N LYS A 92 29.19 -2.96 23.60
CA LYS A 92 30.07 -3.44 22.52
C LYS A 92 30.40 -2.34 21.49
N ALA A 93 29.73 -1.20 21.55
CA ALA A 93 29.87 -0.11 20.61
C ALA A 93 29.98 1.24 21.33
N SER A 94 30.73 2.17 20.75
CA SER A 94 30.76 3.55 21.20
C SER A 94 29.44 4.26 20.90
N GLU A 95 29.09 5.27 21.71
CA GLU A 95 27.88 6.06 21.54
C GLU A 95 27.79 6.69 20.13
N HIS A 96 28.92 7.16 19.60
CA HIS A 96 28.98 7.69 18.23
C HIS A 96 28.57 6.67 17.17
N ARG A 97 28.99 5.40 17.33
CA ARG A 97 28.61 4.32 16.42
C ARG A 97 27.11 4.02 16.52
N ILE A 98 26.56 3.97 17.74
CA ILE A 98 25.13 3.78 17.98
C ILE A 98 24.31 4.90 17.32
N LYS A 99 24.70 6.18 17.52
CA LYS A 99 24.10 7.34 16.85
C LYS A 99 24.06 7.18 15.33
N LYS A 100 25.16 6.72 14.74
CA LYS A 100 25.26 6.50 13.29
C LYS A 100 24.30 5.41 12.80
N GLU A 101 24.18 4.30 13.53
CA GLU A 101 23.23 3.23 13.18
C GLU A 101 21.77 3.68 13.34
N ILE A 102 21.43 4.38 14.42
CA ILE A 102 20.11 4.98 14.61
C ILE A 102 19.76 5.94 13.48
N SER A 103 20.70 6.77 13.02
CA SER A 103 20.47 7.66 11.88
C SER A 103 20.09 6.89 10.60
N LYS A 104 20.70 5.72 10.36
CA LYS A 104 20.32 4.85 9.23
C LYS A 104 18.94 4.25 9.41
N ILE A 105 18.64 3.74 10.61
CA ILE A 105 17.31 3.20 10.95
C ILE A 105 16.24 4.28 10.75
N ASN A 106 16.47 5.50 11.22
CA ASN A 106 15.56 6.63 11.05
C ASN A 106 15.30 6.98 9.57
N LYS A 107 16.29 6.82 8.68
CA LYS A 107 16.05 6.95 7.23
C LYS A 107 15.10 5.86 6.72
N LYS A 108 15.25 4.62 7.19
CA LYS A 108 14.31 3.53 6.85
C LYS A 108 12.92 3.79 7.40
N ILE A 109 12.79 4.31 8.62
CA ILE A 109 11.50 4.66 9.23
C ILE A 109 10.78 5.73 8.41
N ARG A 110 11.50 6.77 7.94
CA ARG A 110 10.91 7.77 7.04
C ARG A 110 10.37 7.15 5.75
N ARG A 111 11.15 6.25 5.14
CA ARG A 111 10.72 5.52 3.93
C ARG A 111 9.52 4.62 4.21
N TYR A 112 9.52 3.92 5.34
CA TYR A 112 8.39 3.12 5.80
C TYR A 112 7.13 3.98 5.95
N ASN A 113 7.21 5.12 6.64
CA ASN A 113 6.08 6.04 6.83
C ASN A 113 5.49 6.59 5.53
N GLN A 114 6.32 6.74 4.49
CA GLN A 114 5.90 7.16 3.15
C GLN A 114 5.18 6.06 2.36
N LEU A 115 5.48 4.78 2.65
CA LEU A 115 4.93 3.63 1.95
C LEU A 115 3.71 3.03 2.64
N CYS A 116 3.51 3.31 3.92
CA CYS A 116 2.38 2.80 4.68
C CYS A 116 1.05 3.32 4.11
N PRO A 117 0.03 2.44 4.01
CA PRO A 117 -1.26 2.80 3.41
C PRO A 117 -2.09 3.75 4.27
N THR A 118 -1.84 3.80 5.59
CA THR A 118 -2.59 4.63 6.53
C THR A 118 -1.66 5.38 7.48
N PRO A 119 -2.03 6.61 7.90
CA PRO A 119 -1.26 7.37 8.89
C PRO A 119 -1.11 6.66 10.25
N GLY A 120 -2.10 5.85 10.65
CA GLY A 120 -2.06 5.09 11.91
C GLY A 120 -0.96 4.03 11.99
N LEU A 121 -0.43 3.61 10.83
CA LEU A 121 0.71 2.67 10.76
C LEU A 121 2.06 3.39 10.81
N GLN A 122 2.10 4.72 10.75
CA GLN A 122 3.34 5.49 10.83
C GLN A 122 3.99 5.36 12.21
N ARG A 123 5.31 5.50 12.24
CA ARG A 123 6.13 5.34 13.44
C ARG A 123 7.02 6.56 13.66
N CYS A 124 7.26 6.88 14.92
CA CYS A 124 8.16 7.96 15.32
C CYS A 124 9.62 7.62 14.99
N LEU A 125 10.44 8.66 14.86
CA LEU A 125 11.89 8.49 14.79
C LEU A 125 12.42 8.07 16.16
N ILE A 126 13.57 7.40 16.13
CA ILE A 126 14.21 6.79 17.29
C ILE A 126 15.34 7.68 17.76
N GLU A 127 15.41 7.84 19.07
CA GLU A 127 16.49 8.51 19.78
C GLU A 127 17.23 7.48 20.66
N ILE A 128 18.43 7.79 21.13
CA ILE A 128 19.27 6.85 21.89
C ILE A 128 18.58 6.38 23.17
N ASP A 129 17.94 7.30 23.88
CA ASP A 129 17.32 7.01 25.16
C ASP A 129 15.99 6.25 24.99
N SER A 130 15.41 6.26 23.79
CA SER A 130 14.13 5.64 23.48
C SER A 130 14.23 4.31 22.74
N ILE A 131 15.44 3.79 22.47
CA ILE A 131 15.64 2.55 21.69
C ILE A 131 14.81 1.38 22.25
N GLN A 132 14.82 1.19 23.57
CA GLN A 132 14.14 0.05 24.19
C GLN A 132 12.61 0.16 24.09
N GLY A 133 12.05 1.34 24.37
CA GLY A 133 10.61 1.56 24.21
C GLY A 133 10.16 1.47 22.75
N GLN A 134 10.99 1.95 21.82
CA GLN A 134 10.72 1.82 20.40
C GLN A 134 10.76 0.35 19.96
N TYR A 135 11.74 -0.43 20.41
CA TYR A 135 11.83 -1.85 20.07
C TYR A 135 10.54 -2.62 20.40
N GLU A 136 9.95 -2.39 21.57
CA GLU A 136 8.65 -3.00 21.93
C GLU A 136 7.50 -2.50 21.05
N ASN A 137 7.50 -1.24 20.60
CA ASN A 137 6.49 -0.71 19.68
C ASN A 137 6.62 -1.25 18.23
N TRP A 138 7.77 -1.81 17.90
CA TRP A 138 8.06 -2.46 16.61
C TRP A 138 7.89 -3.98 16.65
N ARG A 139 7.67 -4.57 17.85
CA ARG A 139 7.39 -5.98 18.05
C ARG A 139 6.01 -6.36 17.54
#